data_AF-A0AAN8PJK2-F1
#
_entry.id   AF-A0AAN8PJK2-F1
#
_cell.length_a   1.000
_cell.length_b   1.000
_cell.length_c   1.000
_cell.angle_alpha   90.00
_cell.angle_beta   90.00
_cell.angle_gamma   90.00
#
_symmetry.space_group_name_H-M   'P 1'
#
loop_
_entity.id
_entity.type
_entity.pdbx_description
1 polymer ?
#
loop_
_entity_poly.entity_id
_entity_poly.type
_entity_poly.pdbx_seq_one_letter_code
_entity_poly.pdbx_strand_id
1 'polypeptide(L)'
;MLMINDVFVGYPGSAHDARVLRNSPIYEKAEDHRIFEDDDHLLGDSAYPVKNWLIPPFKDNGQLTPHQRNFNYNLSSDRQVVERTIGHLKGRFRKLRDIPFTDQCGDRSRLMQHICVFIISACVLHNMCVLAHDDLDQYIDLEVLGDEPGHQPNVLINAAAGYQKRNRLVAIVNR
;
A
#
# COMPACT_ATOMS: atom_id res chain seq x y z
N MET A 1 -0.24 10.06 13.52
CA MET A 1 0.12 9.43 12.22
C MET A 1 0.14 7.90 12.34
N LEU A 2 0.06 7.13 11.23
CA LEU A 2 0.19 5.66 11.29
C LEU A 2 1.65 5.23 11.44
N MET A 3 1.88 4.09 12.09
CA MET A 3 3.16 3.39 12.08
C MET A 3 3.28 2.47 10.85
N ILE A 4 4.50 2.30 10.36
CA ILE A 4 4.84 1.44 9.23
C ILE A 4 5.35 0.11 9.77
N ASN A 5 4.61 -0.97 9.56
CA ASN A 5 4.94 -2.28 10.12
C ASN A 5 5.86 -3.13 9.23
N ASP A 6 5.72 -3.02 7.91
CA ASP A 6 6.53 -3.76 6.93
C ASP A 6 6.85 -2.84 5.74
N VAL A 7 8.06 -2.99 5.21
CA VAL A 7 8.55 -2.20 4.06
C VAL A 7 9.30 -3.10 3.12
N PHE A 8 8.87 -3.12 1.86
CA PHE A 8 9.55 -3.82 0.79
C PHE A 8 10.02 -2.83 -0.29
N VAL A 9 11.32 -2.84 -0.60
CA VAL A 9 12.00 -1.89 -1.49
C VAL A 9 12.83 -2.61 -2.56
N GLY A 10 13.34 -1.84 -3.53
CA GLY A 10 14.22 -2.36 -4.60
C GLY A 10 13.56 -2.43 -5.98
N TYR A 11 12.35 -1.91 -6.12
CA TYR A 11 11.64 -1.82 -7.39
C TYR A 11 11.54 -0.35 -7.85
N PRO A 12 11.65 -0.08 -9.16
CA PRO A 12 11.38 1.25 -9.70
C PRO A 12 9.89 1.56 -9.60
N GLY A 13 9.53 2.86 -9.53
CA GLY A 13 8.13 3.30 -9.47
C GLY A 13 7.28 2.93 -10.70
N SER A 14 7.90 2.49 -11.80
CA SER A 14 7.20 1.96 -12.98
C SER A 14 6.82 0.48 -12.88
N ALA A 15 7.27 -0.23 -11.84
CA ALA A 15 6.91 -1.63 -11.63
C ALA A 15 5.44 -1.76 -11.20
N HIS A 16 4.73 -2.75 -11.72
CA HIS A 16 3.35 -3.02 -11.29
C HIS A 16 3.28 -3.44 -9.83
N ASP A 17 2.40 -2.81 -9.05
CA ASP A 17 2.16 -3.11 -7.64
C ASP A 17 1.96 -4.60 -7.35
N ALA A 18 1.11 -5.26 -8.15
CA ALA A 18 0.85 -6.70 -8.01
C ALA A 18 2.11 -7.56 -8.23
N ARG A 19 3.06 -7.09 -9.06
CA ARG A 19 4.36 -7.76 -9.26
C ARG A 19 5.28 -7.49 -8.06
N VAL A 20 5.32 -6.27 -7.54
CA VAL A 20 6.11 -5.94 -6.34
C VAL A 20 5.63 -6.78 -5.16
N LEU A 21 4.32 -6.85 -4.93
CA LEU A 21 3.72 -7.70 -3.90
C LEU A 21 4.08 -9.17 -4.10
N ARG A 22 3.92 -9.74 -5.29
CA ARG A 22 4.22 -11.16 -5.52
C ARG A 22 5.67 -11.55 -5.19
N ASN A 23 6.61 -10.61 -5.34
CA ASN A 23 8.02 -10.84 -5.06
C ASN A 23 8.44 -10.44 -3.64
N SER A 24 7.50 -9.97 -2.81
CA SER A 24 7.81 -9.58 -1.44
C SER A 24 7.74 -10.80 -0.50
N PRO A 25 8.53 -10.82 0.59
CA PRO A 25 8.46 -11.91 1.58
C PRO A 25 7.09 -12.06 2.24
N ILE A 26 6.30 -10.98 2.32
CA ILE A 26 4.96 -11.03 2.93
C ILE A 26 3.99 -11.86 2.09
N TYR A 27 4.14 -11.91 0.76
CA TYR A 27 3.25 -12.68 -0.11
C TYR A 27 3.33 -14.18 0.16
N GLU A 28 4.54 -14.75 0.21
CA GLU A 28 4.73 -16.17 0.52
C GLU A 28 4.23 -16.51 1.91
N LYS A 29 4.56 -15.70 2.92
CA LYS A 29 4.07 -15.88 4.29
C LYS A 29 2.55 -15.83 4.39
N ALA A 30 1.90 -14.97 3.61
CA ALA A 30 0.46 -14.81 3.62
C ALA A 30 -0.27 -15.96 2.89
N GLU A 31 0.27 -16.43 1.76
CA GLU A 31 -0.28 -17.59 1.05
C GLU A 31 -0.14 -18.88 1.88
N ASP A 32 0.91 -18.99 2.68
CA ASP A 32 1.14 -20.12 3.59
C ASP A 32 0.38 -20.01 4.94
N HIS A 33 -0.50 -19.02 5.11
CA HIS A 33 -1.26 -18.78 6.35
C HIS A 33 -0.38 -18.60 7.60
N ARG A 34 0.85 -18.07 7.44
CA ARG A 34 1.80 -17.91 8.56
C ARG A 34 1.65 -16.60 9.33
N ILE A 35 0.94 -15.62 8.76
CA ILE A 35 0.87 -14.25 9.30
C ILE A 35 -0.55 -13.67 9.35
N PHE A 36 -1.53 -14.31 8.71
CA PHE A 36 -2.93 -13.89 8.74
C PHE A 36 -3.79 -15.10 9.09
N GLU A 37 -4.55 -15.00 10.18
CA GLU A 37 -5.60 -15.96 10.51
C GLU A 37 -6.81 -15.77 9.59
N ASP A 38 -7.81 -16.65 9.67
CA ASP A 38 -8.95 -16.67 8.74
C ASP A 38 -9.75 -15.35 8.71
N ASP A 39 -9.81 -14.64 9.83
CA ASP A 39 -10.49 -13.34 9.94
C ASP A 39 -9.58 -12.15 9.61
N ASP A 40 -8.26 -12.33 9.67
CA ASP A 40 -7.29 -11.26 9.38
C ASP A 40 -7.13 -11.04 7.87
N HIS A 41 -6.94 -9.79 7.48
CA HIS A 41 -6.68 -9.44 6.09
C HIS A 41 -6.08 -8.05 5.95
N LEU A 42 -5.35 -7.85 4.87
CA LEU A 42 -4.94 -6.54 4.39
C LEU A 42 -6.02 -5.95 3.50
N LEU A 43 -6.20 -4.64 3.61
CA LEU A 43 -6.97 -3.86 2.65
C LEU A 43 -6.04 -3.37 1.54
N GLY A 44 -6.39 -3.68 0.30
CA GLY A 44 -5.54 -3.41 -0.87
C GLY A 44 -6.06 -2.27 -1.74
N ASP A 45 -5.19 -1.72 -2.58
CA ASP A 45 -5.58 -0.97 -3.78
C ASP A 45 -6.32 -1.84 -4.80
N SER A 46 -7.14 -1.21 -5.62
CA SER A 46 -7.74 -1.74 -6.85
C SER A 46 -6.76 -2.43 -7.80
N ALA A 47 -5.47 -2.06 -7.77
CA ALA A 47 -4.41 -2.67 -8.55
C ALA A 47 -4.04 -4.10 -8.10
N TYR A 48 -4.40 -4.49 -6.87
CA TYR A 48 -4.09 -5.81 -6.33
C TYR A 48 -5.15 -6.87 -6.64
N PRO A 49 -4.76 -8.16 -6.71
CA PRO A 49 -5.72 -9.26 -6.82
C PRO A 49 -6.49 -9.48 -5.51
N VAL A 50 -7.68 -10.06 -5.63
CA VAL A 50 -8.45 -10.52 -4.46
C VAL A 50 -7.84 -11.84 -3.95
N LYS A 51 -7.50 -11.90 -2.66
CA LYS A 51 -7.03 -13.08 -1.93
C LYS A 51 -7.76 -13.22 -0.59
N ASN A 52 -7.62 -14.34 0.10
CA ASN A 52 -8.19 -14.52 1.45
C ASN A 52 -7.60 -13.55 2.47
N TRP A 53 -6.35 -13.15 2.26
CA TRP A 53 -5.61 -12.24 3.12
C TRP A 53 -5.44 -10.83 2.53
N LEU A 54 -5.98 -10.57 1.32
CA LEU A 54 -5.89 -9.26 0.65
C LEU A 54 -7.21 -8.90 -0.04
N ILE A 55 -7.84 -7.84 0.45
CA ILE A 55 -9.18 -7.42 0.03
C ILE A 55 -9.09 -6.04 -0.63
N PRO A 56 -9.05 -5.97 -1.98
CA PRO A 56 -9.13 -4.72 -2.73
C PRO A 56 -10.60 -4.25 -2.91
N PRO A 57 -10.82 -2.96 -3.25
CA PRO A 57 -12.14 -2.43 -3.58
C PRO A 57 -12.80 -3.19 -4.73
N PHE A 58 -14.11 -3.04 -4.86
CA PHE A 58 -14.83 -3.47 -6.05
C PHE A 58 -14.48 -2.56 -7.23
N LYS A 59 -14.19 -3.12 -8.39
CA LYS A 59 -13.98 -2.35 -9.61
C LYS A 59 -15.30 -1.74 -10.05
N ASP A 60 -15.31 -0.43 -10.28
CA ASP A 60 -16.50 0.24 -10.80
C ASP A 60 -16.59 0.09 -12.31
N ASN A 61 -17.51 -0.75 -12.76
CA ASN A 61 -17.88 -0.95 -14.16
C ASN A 61 -19.29 -0.38 -14.45
N GLY A 62 -19.78 0.53 -13.60
CA GLY A 62 -21.13 1.10 -13.66
C GLY A 62 -22.21 0.24 -13.01
N GLN A 63 -21.87 -0.94 -12.47
CA GLN A 63 -22.83 -1.91 -11.93
C GLN A 63 -22.66 -2.18 -10.42
N LEU A 64 -21.95 -1.30 -9.69
CA LEU A 64 -21.81 -1.46 -8.24
C LEU A 64 -23.13 -1.27 -7.51
N THR A 65 -23.46 -2.23 -6.64
CA THR A 65 -24.59 -2.11 -5.71
C THR A 65 -24.35 -1.00 -4.69
N PRO A 66 -25.39 -0.43 -4.06
CA PRO A 66 -25.23 0.58 -3.01
C PRO A 66 -24.29 0.14 -1.87
N HIS A 67 -24.37 -1.12 -1.44
CA HIS A 67 -23.52 -1.67 -0.39
C HIS A 67 -22.04 -1.78 -0.80
N GLN A 68 -21.77 -2.13 -2.07
CA GLN A 68 -20.40 -2.14 -2.60
C GLN A 68 -19.84 -0.73 -2.74
N ARG A 69 -20.67 0.25 -3.12
CA ARG A 69 -20.27 1.67 -3.14
C ARG A 69 -19.91 2.16 -1.74
N ASN A 70 -20.73 1.85 -0.74
CA ASN A 70 -20.44 2.19 0.66
C ASN A 70 -19.13 1.53 1.15
N PHE A 71 -18.92 0.25 0.83
CA PHE A 71 -17.67 -0.44 1.14
C PHE A 71 -16.46 0.25 0.50
N ASN A 72 -16.53 0.58 -0.80
CA ASN A 72 -15.47 1.30 -1.50
C ASN A 72 -15.24 2.70 -0.92
N TYR A 73 -16.31 3.40 -0.51
CA TYR A 73 -16.23 4.72 0.11
C TYR A 73 -15.47 4.66 1.43
N ASN A 74 -15.81 3.70 2.31
CA ASN A 74 -15.12 3.52 3.58
C ASN A 74 -13.64 3.16 3.37
N LEU A 75 -13.37 2.22 2.45
CA LEU A 75 -12.00 1.85 2.10
C LEU A 75 -11.19 3.04 1.55
N SER A 76 -11.82 3.89 0.74
CA SER A 76 -11.21 5.13 0.25
C SER A 76 -10.94 6.12 1.39
N SER A 77 -11.85 6.21 2.38
CA SER A 77 -11.64 7.02 3.59
C SER A 77 -10.42 6.56 4.39
N ASP A 78 -10.29 5.25 4.62
CA ASP A 78 -9.15 4.68 5.34
C ASP A 78 -7.83 4.94 4.59
N ARG A 79 -7.84 4.84 3.26
CA ARG A 79 -6.68 5.15 2.42
C ARG A 79 -6.20 6.58 2.55
N GLN A 80 -7.07 7.56 2.79
CA GLN A 80 -6.63 8.95 3.00
C GLN A 80 -5.68 9.05 4.19
N VAL A 81 -5.84 8.23 5.24
CA VAL A 81 -4.93 8.22 6.39
C VAL A 81 -3.57 7.64 6.01
N VAL A 82 -3.55 6.61 5.15
CA VAL A 82 -2.32 6.03 4.59
C VAL A 82 -1.59 7.03 3.71
N GLU A 83 -2.30 7.68 2.79
CA GLU A 83 -1.75 8.71 1.90
C GLU A 83 -1.17 9.90 2.67
N ARG A 84 -1.89 10.37 3.71
CA ARG A 84 -1.36 11.39 4.64
C ARG A 84 -0.09 10.92 5.35
N THR A 85 -0.02 9.66 5.76
CA THR A 85 1.18 9.10 6.39
C THR A 85 2.38 9.07 5.42
N ILE A 86 2.15 8.66 4.16
CA ILE A 86 3.18 8.68 3.11
C ILE A 86 3.60 10.12 2.77
N GLY A 87 2.65 11.04 2.70
CA GLY A 87 2.89 12.47 2.52
C GLY A 87 3.77 13.02 3.65
N HIS A 88 3.46 12.68 4.89
CA HIS A 88 4.23 13.07 6.06
C HIS A 88 5.66 12.52 6.03
N LEU A 89 5.82 11.23 5.71
CA LEU A 89 7.13 10.59 5.53
C LEU A 89 7.97 11.35 4.48
N LYS A 90 7.38 11.64 3.31
CA LYS A 90 8.06 12.39 2.23
C LYS A 90 8.34 13.85 2.61
N GLY A 91 7.46 14.50 3.36
CA GLY A 91 7.61 15.88 3.81
C GLY A 91 8.69 16.04 4.87
N ARG A 92 8.75 15.11 5.84
CA ARG A 92 9.80 15.06 6.87
C ARG A 92 11.16 14.73 6.25
N PHE A 93 11.23 13.69 5.43
CA PHE A 93 12.45 13.28 4.74
C PHE A 93 12.43 13.71 3.28
N ARG A 94 12.51 15.03 3.02
CA ARG A 94 12.31 15.64 1.69
C ARG A 94 13.12 15.01 0.55
N LYS A 95 14.27 14.41 0.85
CA LYS A 95 15.05 13.66 -0.15
C LYS A 95 14.31 12.44 -0.73
N LEU A 96 13.28 11.92 -0.07
CA LEU A 96 12.38 10.90 -0.64
C LEU A 96 11.49 11.44 -1.78
N ARG A 97 11.28 12.76 -1.88
CA ARG A 97 10.53 13.37 -3.00
C ARG A 97 11.32 13.33 -4.30
N ASP A 98 12.64 13.42 -4.19
CA ASP A 98 13.55 13.41 -5.35
C ASP A 98 14.87 12.75 -4.95
N ILE A 99 14.96 11.46 -5.29
CA ILE A 99 16.17 10.66 -5.10
C ILE A 99 16.93 10.67 -6.42
N PRO A 100 18.07 11.39 -6.51
CA PRO A 100 18.82 11.46 -7.76
C PRO A 100 19.31 10.07 -8.15
N PHE A 101 18.88 9.61 -9.32
CA PHE A 101 19.34 8.36 -9.93
C PHE A 101 20.59 8.61 -10.79
N THR A 102 21.50 9.45 -10.29
CA THR A 102 22.71 9.83 -11.01
C THR A 102 23.90 9.23 -10.27
N ASP A 103 24.52 8.24 -10.90
CA ASP A 103 25.70 7.61 -10.37
C ASP A 103 26.95 8.20 -11.02
N GLN A 104 27.80 8.83 -10.20
CA GLN A 104 29.06 9.40 -10.66
C GLN A 104 30.16 8.33 -10.83
N CYS A 105 29.97 7.13 -10.28
CA CYS A 105 30.94 6.03 -10.28
C CYS A 105 30.58 4.86 -11.21
N GLY A 106 29.38 4.83 -11.79
CA GLY A 106 28.91 3.79 -12.72
C GLY A 106 28.48 2.45 -12.07
N ASP A 107 28.58 2.32 -10.74
CA ASP A 107 28.01 1.21 -9.96
C ASP A 107 26.54 1.45 -9.55
N ARG A 108 25.65 1.15 -10.48
CA ARG A 108 24.19 1.21 -10.27
C ARG A 108 23.71 0.29 -9.15
N SER A 109 24.40 -0.83 -8.89
CA SER A 109 24.00 -1.79 -7.87
C SER A 109 24.16 -1.19 -6.48
N ARG A 110 25.32 -0.58 -6.22
CA ARG A 110 25.59 0.12 -4.96
C ARG A 110 24.64 1.29 -4.74
N LEU A 111 24.34 2.06 -5.79
CA LEU A 111 23.35 3.13 -5.71
C LEU A 111 21.98 2.57 -5.26
N MET A 112 21.53 1.44 -5.83
CA MET A 112 20.25 0.83 -5.45
C MET A 112 20.22 0.39 -3.99
N GLN A 113 21.31 -0.22 -3.51
CA GLN A 113 21.43 -0.61 -2.11
C GLN A 113 21.32 0.60 -1.18
N HIS A 114 22.03 1.69 -1.48
CA HIS A 114 21.95 2.92 -0.68
C HIS A 114 20.54 3.52 -0.67
N ILE A 115 19.86 3.54 -1.81
CA ILE A 115 18.48 4.05 -1.91
C ILE A 115 17.53 3.18 -1.08
N CYS A 116 17.65 1.86 -1.17
CA CYS A 116 16.83 0.93 -0.39
C CYS A 116 17.04 1.14 1.12
N VAL A 117 18.29 1.22 1.57
CA VAL A 117 18.63 1.48 2.98
C VAL A 117 18.10 2.84 3.42
N PHE A 118 18.21 3.86 2.58
CA PHE A 118 17.69 5.20 2.88
C PHE A 118 16.17 5.19 3.09
N ILE A 119 15.41 4.54 2.20
CA ILE A 119 13.96 4.42 2.32
C ILE A 119 13.57 3.70 3.62
N ILE A 120 14.18 2.53 3.88
CA ILE A 120 13.93 1.77 5.12
C ILE A 120 14.26 2.61 6.36
N SER A 121 15.40 3.30 6.36
CA SER A 121 15.81 4.15 7.49
C SER A 121 14.81 5.27 7.74
N ALA A 122 14.28 5.90 6.68
CA ALA A 122 13.25 6.92 6.81
C ALA A 122 11.95 6.35 7.43
N CYS A 123 11.54 5.13 7.06
CA CYS A 123 10.38 4.47 7.67
C CYS A 123 10.59 4.17 9.16
N VAL A 124 11.78 3.69 9.55
CA VAL A 124 12.14 3.44 10.95
C VAL A 124 12.13 4.75 11.76
N LEU A 125 12.77 5.79 11.24
CA LEU A 125 12.81 7.10 11.88
C LEU A 125 11.43 7.74 11.98
N HIS A 126 10.58 7.56 10.96
CA HIS A 126 9.17 7.97 11.03
C HIS A 126 8.45 7.31 12.20
N ASN A 127 8.57 6.00 12.36
CA ASN A 127 7.96 5.30 13.50
C ASN A 127 8.49 5.84 14.84
N MET A 128 9.78 6.14 14.95
CA MET A 128 10.35 6.77 16.16
C MET A 128 9.71 8.13 16.44
N CYS A 129 9.53 8.98 15.42
CA CYS A 129 8.82 10.26 15.58
C CYS A 129 7.36 10.07 16.00
N VAL A 130 6.64 9.10 15.42
CA VAL A 130 5.25 8.78 15.80
C VAL A 130 5.17 8.37 17.27
N LEU A 131 6.08 7.51 17.73
CA LEU A 131 6.14 7.07 19.12
C LEU A 131 6.54 8.19 20.09
N ALA A 132 7.33 9.16 19.63
CA ALA A 132 7.70 10.35 20.40
C ALA A 132 6.61 11.44 20.39
N HIS A 133 5.47 11.21 19.73
CA HIS A 133 4.42 12.21 19.50
C HIS A 133 4.94 13.50 18.80
N ASP A 134 5.96 13.37 17.97
CA ASP A 134 6.54 14.45 17.16
C ASP A 134 5.75 14.63 15.85
N ASP A 135 4.45 14.86 15.97
CA ASP A 135 3.54 15.10 14.84
C ASP A 135 3.68 16.56 14.39
N LEU A 136 4.61 16.80 13.46
CA LEU A 136 4.79 18.11 12.83
C LEU A 136 3.75 18.28 11.71
N ASP A 137 2.65 18.98 12.00
CA ASP A 137 1.56 19.29 11.04
C ASP A 137 2.02 20.10 9.81
N GLN A 138 3.24 20.65 9.85
CA GLN A 138 3.79 21.57 8.86
C GLN A 138 4.27 20.91 7.56
N TYR A 139 4.26 19.57 7.46
CA TYR A 139 4.85 18.85 6.32
C TYR A 139 3.85 18.42 5.24
N ILE A 140 2.56 18.72 5.40
CA ILE A 140 1.53 18.38 4.41
C ILE A 140 1.44 19.53 3.39
N ASP A 141 2.26 19.49 2.34
CA ASP A 141 1.90 20.15 1.09
C ASP A 141 0.71 19.36 0.51
N LEU A 142 -0.45 20.02 0.37
CA LEU A 142 -1.72 19.45 -0.12
C LEU A 142 -1.69 18.98 -1.60
N GLU A 143 -0.52 18.91 -2.24
CA GLU A 143 -0.37 18.68 -3.68
C GLU A 143 -0.18 17.21 -4.11
N VAL A 144 -0.53 16.23 -3.26
CA VAL A 144 -0.51 14.80 -3.67
C VAL A 144 -1.87 14.16 -3.42
N LEU A 145 -2.90 14.73 -4.04
CA LEU A 145 -4.21 14.08 -4.19
C LEU A 145 -4.50 13.99 -5.69
N GLY A 146 -4.02 12.94 -6.33
CA GLY A 146 -4.26 12.75 -7.76
C GLY A 146 -3.35 11.73 -8.39
N ASP A 147 -3.42 10.47 -7.97
CA ASP A 147 -3.09 9.36 -8.86
C ASP A 147 -4.39 8.62 -9.19
N GLU A 148 -4.83 8.77 -10.45
CA GLU A 148 -5.95 8.03 -11.03
C GLU A 148 -5.58 6.53 -11.10
N PRO A 149 -6.44 5.61 -10.59
CA PRO A 149 -6.13 4.19 -10.61
C PRO A 149 -6.10 3.65 -12.05
N GLY A 150 -4.90 3.27 -12.49
CA GLY A 150 -4.67 2.55 -13.75
C GLY A 150 -5.48 1.25 -13.79
N HIS A 151 -6.47 1.21 -14.68
CA HIS A 151 -7.41 0.10 -14.80
C HIS A 151 -6.82 -1.02 -15.68
N GLN A 152 -6.47 -2.18 -15.10
CA GLN A 152 -6.15 -3.38 -15.89
C GLN A 152 -6.74 -4.67 -15.30
N PRO A 153 -7.21 -5.62 -16.14
CA PRO A 153 -7.81 -6.86 -15.68
C PRO A 153 -6.72 -7.90 -15.37
N ASN A 154 -6.64 -8.34 -14.11
CA ASN A 154 -5.91 -9.56 -13.76
C ASN A 154 -6.92 -10.63 -13.35
N VAL A 155 -6.98 -11.69 -14.15
CA VAL A 155 -7.74 -12.91 -13.88
C VAL A 155 -6.72 -13.97 -13.49
N LEU A 156 -6.70 -14.39 -12.23
CA LEU A 156 -6.01 -15.60 -11.81
C LEU A 156 -6.87 -16.45 -10.87
N ILE A 157 -6.78 -17.74 -11.12
CA ILE A 157 -7.65 -18.84 -10.69
C ILE A 157 -7.21 -19.30 -9.30
N ASN A 158 -7.97 -18.91 -8.27
CA ASN A 158 -8.14 -19.50 -6.92
C ASN A 158 -8.68 -18.46 -5.93
N ALA A 159 -9.64 -17.63 -6.38
CA ALA A 159 -10.09 -16.46 -5.64
C ALA A 159 -11.49 -16.64 -5.00
N ALA A 160 -12.10 -17.82 -5.10
CA ALA A 160 -13.47 -18.05 -4.62
C ALA A 160 -13.64 -17.71 -3.13
N ALA A 161 -12.71 -18.15 -2.27
CA ALA A 161 -12.74 -17.85 -0.84
C ALA A 161 -12.51 -16.35 -0.57
N GLY A 162 -11.61 -15.68 -1.31
CA GLY A 162 -11.33 -14.25 -1.14
C GLY A 162 -12.52 -13.39 -1.56
N TYR A 163 -13.17 -13.73 -2.67
CA TYR A 163 -14.41 -13.09 -3.10
C TYR A 163 -15.54 -13.30 -2.09
N GLN A 164 -15.67 -14.51 -1.54
CA GLN A 164 -16.65 -14.79 -0.47
C GLN A 164 -16.37 -13.95 0.77
N LYS A 165 -15.12 -13.89 1.24
CA LYS A 165 -14.71 -13.05 2.37
C LYS A 165 -15.03 -11.59 2.11
N ARG A 166 -14.68 -11.04 0.95
CA ARG A 166 -15.03 -9.65 0.60
C ARG A 166 -16.53 -9.40 0.60
N ASN A 167 -17.34 -10.32 0.05
CA ASN A 167 -18.80 -10.18 0.06
C ASN A 167 -19.37 -10.25 1.49
N ARG A 168 -18.80 -11.08 2.37
CA ARG A 168 -19.15 -11.09 3.80
C ARG A 168 -18.81 -9.77 4.48
N LEU A 169 -17.64 -9.19 4.21
CA LEU A 169 -17.23 -7.89 4.75
C LEU A 169 -18.19 -6.77 4.32
N VAL A 170 -18.65 -6.77 3.06
CA VAL A 170 -19.69 -5.84 2.62
C VAL A 170 -20.95 -5.96 3.47
N ALA A 171 -21.40 -7.18 3.78
CA ALA A 171 -22.58 -7.38 4.62
C ALA A 171 -22.38 -6.90 6.07
N ILE A 172 -21.15 -6.92 6.60
CA ILE A 172 -20.82 -6.45 7.96
C ILE A 172 -20.78 -4.92 8.02
N VAL A 173 -20.10 -4.29 7.06
CA VAL A 173 -19.90 -2.82 7.01
C VAL A 173 -21.21 -2.06 6.77
N ASN A 174 -22.25 -2.75 6.30
CA ASN A 174 -23.56 -2.16 5.99
C ASN A 174 -24.66 -2.53 7.01
N ARG A 175 -24.30 -3.08 8.18
CA ARG A 175 -25.21 -3.22 9.34
C ARG A 175 -25.21 -1.93 10.17
#